data_AF-A0A7C5INL0-F1
#
_entry.id   AF-A0A7C5INL0-F1
#
_cell.length_a   1.000
_cell.length_b   1.000
_cell.length_c   1.000
_cell.angle_alpha   90.00
_cell.angle_beta   90.00
_cell.angle_gamma   90.00
#
_symmetry.space_group_name_H-M   'P 1'
#
loop_
_entity.id
_entity.type
_entity.pdbx_description
1 polymer ?
#
loop_
_entity_poly.entity_id
_entity_poly.type
_entity_poly.pdbx_seq_one_letter_code
_entity_poly.pdbx_strand_id
1 'polypeptide(L)'
;MGVILLGMGLAFAMIIQGLPEQVSFGEAVSIAGMMGKLDVVNFSFDLNERYTFWSGITGGLFLALSYFGTDQSQVQRYLGGSSVSESRMGLMFNALLKIPMQFFILFVGVMVFVFFQFQSHPVLFNTNATAQVYATPFAGEMKKIEADYVLAHQKKNVAIDAVLLGLKANNEASLAPAVTQLKAADAHEIAVRDRAKNLLKKAVPESKSKDSDYVFLTFIMNYLPVGMIGLLLAVIFSAAMSSTAGELNALAATTTIDFYKRLIKKNGSDRHYLRASKLLTAGWGAIAITFALFAHLVENLIEAVNILGSIFYGTILGIFLVAFFLKRVKGRPTFFAALIAQTAVIVLYVGYSDLVAYLWYNVIGCGLVMLLALLLNLVIPDKHVPSESTN
;
A
#
# COMPACT_ATOMS: atom_id res chain seq x y z
N MET A 1 -14.36 -1.13 -8.32
CA MET A 1 -13.25 -1.36 -9.28
C MET A 1 -13.43 -0.58 -10.58
N GLY A 2 -14.57 -0.67 -11.29
CA GLY A 2 -14.76 0.05 -12.57
C GLY A 2 -14.54 1.57 -12.50
N VAL A 3 -15.01 2.23 -11.44
CA VAL A 3 -14.83 3.68 -11.24
C VAL A 3 -13.35 4.07 -11.09
N ILE A 4 -12.55 3.26 -10.38
CA ILE A 4 -11.10 3.46 -10.21
C ILE A 4 -10.39 3.30 -11.56
N LEU A 5 -10.69 2.22 -12.30
CA LEU A 5 -10.11 1.96 -13.62
C LEU A 5 -10.43 3.08 -14.61
N LEU A 6 -11.66 3.61 -14.59
CA LEU A 6 -12.03 4.75 -15.43
C LEU A 6 -11.24 6.01 -15.06
N GLY A 7 -11.15 6.35 -13.77
CA GLY A 7 -10.36 7.50 -13.31
C GLY A 7 -8.88 7.38 -13.70
N MET A 8 -8.30 6.20 -13.52
CA MET A 8 -6.92 5.94 -13.93
C MET A 8 -6.72 5.96 -15.43
N GLY A 9 -7.64 5.39 -16.21
CA GLY A 9 -7.58 5.39 -17.67
C GLY A 9 -7.66 6.81 -18.24
N LEU A 10 -8.51 7.65 -17.65
CA LEU A 10 -8.58 9.08 -17.98
C LEU A 10 -7.30 9.82 -17.61
N ALA A 11 -6.77 9.63 -16.41
CA ALA A 11 -5.50 10.22 -16.00
C ALA A 11 -4.35 9.80 -16.94
N PHE A 12 -4.30 8.52 -17.31
CA PHE A 12 -3.34 7.99 -18.25
C PHE A 12 -3.48 8.61 -19.65
N ALA A 13 -4.70 8.72 -20.18
CA ALA A 13 -4.94 9.37 -21.46
C ALA A 13 -4.47 10.84 -21.47
N MET A 14 -4.69 11.55 -20.36
CA MET A 14 -4.23 12.94 -20.21
C MET A 14 -2.71 13.05 -20.13
N ILE A 15 -2.04 12.11 -19.47
CA ILE A 15 -0.58 12.05 -19.46
C ILE A 15 -0.06 11.92 -20.89
N ILE A 16 -0.62 10.98 -21.68
CA ILE A 16 -0.20 10.78 -23.07
C ILE A 16 -0.46 12.03 -23.92
N GLN A 17 -1.60 12.70 -23.75
CA GLN A 17 -1.92 13.93 -24.47
C GLN A 17 -1.02 15.12 -24.11
N GLY A 18 -0.46 15.15 -22.89
CA GLY A 18 0.45 16.21 -22.47
C GLY A 18 1.92 15.93 -22.71
N LEU A 19 2.26 14.79 -23.34
CA LEU A 19 3.59 14.57 -23.92
C LEU A 19 3.73 15.42 -25.20
N PRO A 20 4.95 15.86 -25.56
CA PRO A 20 5.16 16.57 -26.82
C PRO A 20 4.77 15.71 -28.03
N GLU A 21 4.19 16.30 -29.08
CA GLU A 21 3.72 15.57 -30.28
C GLU A 21 4.83 14.75 -30.94
N GLN A 22 6.08 15.18 -30.81
CA GLN A 22 7.24 14.46 -31.33
C GLN A 22 7.65 13.23 -30.49
N VAL A 23 7.06 12.98 -29.33
CA VAL A 23 7.42 11.86 -28.44
C VAL A 23 6.35 10.78 -28.51
N SER A 24 6.71 9.62 -29.04
CA SER A 24 5.85 8.44 -29.04
C SER A 24 5.78 7.80 -27.64
N PHE A 25 4.73 7.01 -27.42
CA PHE A 25 4.58 6.23 -26.19
C PHE A 25 5.77 5.29 -25.93
N GLY A 26 6.30 4.64 -26.97
CA GLY A 26 7.44 3.74 -26.83
C GLY A 26 8.69 4.46 -26.33
N GLU A 27 8.99 5.63 -26.91
CA GLU A 27 10.12 6.47 -26.50
C GLU A 27 9.97 6.97 -25.06
N ALA A 28 8.76 7.39 -24.66
CA ALA A 28 8.47 7.81 -23.30
C ALA A 28 8.76 6.68 -22.27
N VAL A 29 8.38 5.44 -22.58
CA VAL A 29 8.68 4.27 -21.75
C VAL A 29 10.20 3.97 -21.74
N SER A 30 10.87 4.09 -22.89
CA SER A 30 12.32 3.91 -22.97
C SER A 30 13.09 4.92 -22.11
N ILE A 31 12.68 6.18 -22.08
CA ILE A 31 13.27 7.21 -21.20
C ILE A 31 13.15 6.79 -19.73
N ALA A 32 11.96 6.37 -19.29
CA ALA A 32 11.77 5.89 -17.92
C ALA A 32 12.69 4.70 -17.58
N GLY A 33 12.84 3.76 -18.50
CA GLY A 33 13.74 2.63 -18.35
C GLY A 33 15.21 3.04 -18.23
N MET A 34 15.69 3.94 -19.10
CA MET A 34 17.07 4.44 -19.07
C MET A 34 17.41 5.22 -17.79
N MET A 35 16.40 5.83 -17.16
CA MET A 35 16.50 6.52 -15.87
C MET A 35 16.23 5.60 -14.66
N GLY A 36 16.17 4.28 -14.87
CA GLY A 36 16.04 3.28 -13.81
C GLY A 36 14.67 3.27 -13.11
N LYS A 37 13.62 3.84 -13.72
CA LYS A 37 12.26 3.86 -13.13
C LYS A 37 11.47 2.58 -13.39
N LEU A 38 11.97 1.70 -14.25
CA LEU A 38 11.37 0.40 -14.54
C LEU A 38 12.05 -0.76 -13.78
N ASP A 39 13.13 -0.49 -13.04
CA ASP A 39 13.86 -1.48 -12.25
C ASP A 39 13.16 -1.71 -10.89
N VAL A 40 11.99 -2.34 -10.92
CA VAL A 40 11.11 -2.47 -9.74
C VAL A 40 11.32 -3.78 -8.96
N VAL A 41 12.02 -4.76 -9.54
CA VAL A 41 12.16 -6.10 -8.96
C VAL A 41 13.56 -6.33 -8.39
N ASN A 42 13.63 -6.57 -7.09
CA ASN A 42 14.86 -6.91 -6.37
C ASN A 42 14.86 -8.41 -6.01
N PHE A 43 15.88 -9.17 -6.44
CA PHE A 43 16.00 -10.62 -6.20
C PHE A 43 16.92 -10.99 -5.02
N SER A 44 17.37 -10.01 -4.24
CA SER A 44 18.17 -10.24 -3.03
C SER A 44 17.44 -11.13 -2.02
N PHE A 45 18.18 -12.05 -1.40
CA PHE A 45 17.70 -12.91 -0.32
C PHE A 45 17.90 -12.30 1.07
N ASP A 46 18.29 -11.03 1.16
CA ASP A 46 18.42 -10.35 2.44
C ASP A 46 17.06 -10.28 3.16
N LEU A 47 16.98 -10.89 4.34
CA LEU A 47 15.77 -10.93 5.15
C LEU A 47 15.44 -9.55 5.74
N ASN A 48 16.39 -8.63 5.82
CA ASN A 48 16.19 -7.25 6.28
C ASN A 48 15.60 -6.35 5.17
N GLU A 49 15.79 -6.72 3.90
CA GLU A 49 15.22 -5.95 2.81
C GLU A 49 13.69 -6.10 2.75
N ARG A 50 12.99 -4.97 2.90
CA ARG A 50 11.51 -4.91 3.05
C ARG A 50 10.75 -5.43 1.83
N TYR A 51 11.28 -5.18 0.63
CA TYR A 51 10.60 -5.43 -0.63
C TYR A 51 11.54 -6.14 -1.61
N THR A 52 11.49 -7.46 -1.58
CA THR A 52 12.22 -8.37 -2.48
C THR A 52 11.22 -9.30 -3.17
N PHE A 53 11.63 -9.91 -4.28
CA PHE A 53 10.87 -10.95 -4.96
C PHE A 53 10.45 -12.06 -3.98
N TRP A 54 11.37 -12.47 -3.11
CA TRP A 54 11.14 -13.55 -2.15
C TRP A 54 10.18 -13.18 -1.04
N SER A 55 10.35 -12.02 -0.41
CA SER A 55 9.43 -11.52 0.62
C SER A 55 8.03 -11.27 0.05
N GLY A 56 7.93 -10.81 -1.20
CA GLY A 56 6.67 -10.63 -1.92
C GLY A 56 5.95 -11.95 -2.23
N ILE A 57 6.64 -12.93 -2.82
CA ILE A 57 6.01 -14.21 -3.20
C ILE A 57 5.72 -15.11 -2.00
N THR A 58 6.50 -15.03 -0.92
CA THR A 58 6.31 -15.86 0.28
C THR A 58 5.49 -15.13 1.34
N GLY A 59 6.04 -14.06 1.93
CA GLY A 59 5.38 -13.24 2.95
C GLY A 59 4.08 -12.64 2.43
N GLY A 60 4.09 -12.09 1.21
CA GLY A 60 2.88 -11.58 0.56
C GLY A 60 1.83 -12.66 0.28
N LEU A 61 2.24 -13.91 -0.06
CA LEU A 61 1.30 -15.02 -0.20
C LEU A 61 0.62 -15.36 1.12
N PHE A 62 1.38 -15.49 2.22
CA PHE A 62 0.80 -15.78 3.53
C PHE A 62 -0.11 -14.64 4.02
N LEU A 63 0.31 -13.39 3.80
CA LEU A 63 -0.52 -12.22 4.07
C LEU A 63 -1.84 -12.30 3.29
N ALA A 64 -1.78 -12.59 1.99
CA ALA A 64 -2.95 -12.70 1.13
C ALA A 64 -3.87 -13.87 1.52
N LEU A 65 -3.31 -15.05 1.85
CA LEU A 65 -4.07 -16.21 2.32
C LEU A 65 -4.82 -15.88 3.61
N SER A 66 -4.17 -15.18 4.54
CA SER A 66 -4.82 -14.75 5.78
C SER A 66 -5.90 -13.72 5.52
N TYR A 67 -5.59 -12.68 4.74
CA TYR A 67 -6.53 -11.60 4.41
C TYR A 67 -7.77 -12.12 3.67
N PHE A 68 -7.61 -12.92 2.62
CA PHE A 68 -8.76 -13.41 1.86
C PHE A 68 -9.45 -14.63 2.49
N GLY A 69 -8.73 -15.42 3.29
CA GLY A 69 -9.24 -16.67 3.85
C GLY A 69 -9.78 -16.56 5.28
N THR A 70 -9.32 -15.59 6.07
CA THR A 70 -9.60 -15.52 7.51
C THR A 70 -10.13 -14.17 7.99
N ASP A 71 -9.90 -13.08 7.23
CA ASP A 71 -10.43 -11.76 7.58
C ASP A 71 -11.94 -11.69 7.33
N GLN A 72 -12.67 -11.28 8.35
CA GLN A 72 -14.11 -11.10 8.29
C GLN A 72 -14.54 -10.10 7.20
N SER A 73 -13.77 -9.04 6.97
CA SER A 73 -14.06 -8.02 5.94
C SER A 73 -14.17 -8.64 4.54
N GLN A 74 -13.42 -9.72 4.30
CA GLN A 74 -13.43 -10.46 3.04
C GLN A 74 -14.39 -11.64 3.09
N VAL A 75 -14.36 -12.46 4.14
CA VAL A 75 -15.20 -13.66 4.27
C VAL A 75 -16.69 -13.32 4.15
N GLN A 76 -17.14 -12.20 4.73
CA GLN A 76 -18.52 -11.74 4.62
C GLN A 76 -18.97 -11.54 3.17
N ARG A 77 -18.07 -11.11 2.26
CA ARG A 77 -18.40 -10.88 0.85
C ARG A 77 -18.74 -12.18 0.14
N TYR A 78 -18.08 -13.29 0.50
CA TYR A 78 -18.32 -14.58 -0.12
C TYR A 78 -19.55 -15.30 0.46
N LEU A 79 -19.90 -15.03 1.72
CA LEU A 79 -21.10 -15.57 2.37
C LEU A 79 -22.40 -14.93 1.85
N GLY A 80 -22.32 -13.75 1.24
CA GLY A 80 -23.46 -13.08 0.62
C GLY A 80 -23.81 -13.54 -0.80
N GLY A 81 -23.01 -14.44 -1.40
CA GLY A 81 -23.27 -14.98 -2.74
C GLY A 81 -24.46 -15.95 -2.74
N SER A 82 -25.20 -16.02 -3.85
CA SER A 82 -26.39 -16.88 -3.92
C SER A 82 -26.05 -18.38 -4.05
N SER A 83 -24.82 -18.69 -4.48
CA SER A 83 -24.29 -20.05 -4.55
C SER A 83 -22.78 -20.07 -4.33
N VAL A 84 -22.25 -21.24 -3.95
CA VAL A 84 -20.80 -21.46 -3.82
C VAL A 84 -20.06 -21.18 -5.14
N SER A 85 -20.68 -21.48 -6.28
CA SER A 85 -20.10 -21.21 -7.60
C SER A 85 -19.95 -19.71 -7.84
N GLU A 86 -20.99 -18.93 -7.54
CA GLU A 86 -20.95 -17.47 -7.66
C GLU A 86 -19.94 -16.84 -6.71
N SER A 87 -19.84 -17.31 -5.46
CA SER A 87 -18.84 -16.80 -4.51
C SER A 87 -17.41 -17.07 -4.98
N ARG A 88 -17.15 -18.26 -5.55
CA ARG A 88 -15.85 -18.59 -6.17
C ARG A 88 -15.56 -17.71 -7.38
N MET A 89 -16.55 -17.53 -8.25
CA MET A 89 -16.44 -16.68 -9.42
C MET A 89 -16.14 -15.22 -9.02
N GLY A 90 -16.83 -14.70 -8.01
CA GLY A 90 -16.58 -13.36 -7.46
C GLY A 90 -15.15 -13.19 -6.94
N LEU A 91 -14.62 -14.18 -6.22
CA LEU A 91 -13.23 -14.19 -5.78
C LEU A 91 -12.25 -14.21 -6.97
N MET A 92 -12.51 -15.03 -7.99
CA MET A 92 -11.69 -15.09 -9.19
C MET A 92 -11.68 -13.77 -9.98
N PHE A 93 -12.85 -13.13 -10.14
CA PHE A 93 -12.94 -11.81 -10.77
C PHE A 93 -12.18 -10.75 -9.97
N ASN A 94 -12.19 -10.82 -8.64
CA ASN A 94 -11.39 -9.92 -7.81
C ASN A 94 -9.89 -10.06 -8.13
N ALA A 95 -9.38 -11.29 -8.15
CA ALA A 95 -7.98 -11.55 -8.48
C ALA A 95 -7.64 -11.10 -9.92
N LEU A 96 -8.47 -11.48 -10.89
CA LEU A 96 -8.29 -11.16 -12.31
C LEU A 96 -8.23 -9.65 -12.56
N LEU A 97 -9.06 -8.86 -11.87
CA LEU A 97 -9.08 -7.40 -12.05
C LEU A 97 -8.00 -6.69 -11.23
N LYS A 98 -7.67 -7.20 -10.05
CA LYS A 98 -6.74 -6.53 -9.13
C LYS A 98 -5.29 -6.58 -9.61
N ILE A 99 -4.86 -7.71 -10.17
CA ILE A 99 -3.49 -7.89 -10.68
C ILE A 99 -3.13 -6.84 -11.76
N PRO A 100 -3.84 -6.76 -12.91
CA PRO A 100 -3.53 -5.78 -13.95
C PRO A 100 -3.76 -4.34 -13.46
N MET A 101 -4.75 -4.11 -12.59
CA MET A 101 -4.96 -2.79 -11.99
C MET A 101 -3.73 -2.33 -11.20
N GLN A 102 -3.10 -3.19 -10.40
CA GLN A 102 -1.92 -2.82 -9.62
C GLN A 102 -0.74 -2.45 -10.53
N PHE A 103 -0.48 -3.24 -11.57
CA PHE A 103 0.53 -2.89 -12.58
C PHE A 103 0.22 -1.55 -13.25
N PHE A 104 -1.05 -1.32 -13.58
CA PHE A 104 -1.49 -0.08 -14.20
C PHE A 104 -1.33 1.12 -13.26
N ILE A 105 -1.60 1.00 -11.95
CA ILE A 105 -1.37 2.07 -10.95
C ILE A 105 0.10 2.47 -10.92
N LEU A 106 1.00 1.48 -10.79
CA LEU A 106 2.43 1.73 -10.75
C LEU A 106 2.92 2.34 -12.07
N PHE A 107 2.40 1.83 -13.19
CA PHE A 107 2.75 2.31 -14.52
C PHE A 107 2.28 3.75 -14.76
N VAL A 108 1.06 4.13 -14.32
CA VAL A 108 0.61 5.53 -14.34
C VAL A 108 1.58 6.39 -13.52
N GLY A 109 2.04 5.93 -12.35
CA GLY A 109 3.04 6.66 -11.56
C GLY A 109 4.35 6.91 -12.31
N VAL A 110 4.87 5.90 -13.01
CA VAL A 110 6.05 6.04 -13.90
C VAL A 110 5.76 7.03 -15.03
N MET A 111 4.56 6.98 -15.61
CA MET A 111 4.19 7.90 -16.68
C MET A 111 4.00 9.34 -16.20
N VAL A 112 3.55 9.57 -14.97
CA VAL A 112 3.55 10.91 -14.35
C VAL A 112 4.99 11.41 -14.16
N PHE A 113 5.93 10.53 -13.80
CA PHE A 113 7.35 10.89 -13.79
C PHE A 113 7.83 11.31 -15.18
N VAL A 114 7.49 10.56 -16.24
CA VAL A 114 7.87 10.90 -17.63
C VAL A 114 7.23 12.22 -18.07
N PHE A 115 5.96 12.42 -17.75
CA PHE A 115 5.23 13.66 -18.03
C PHE A 115 5.96 14.90 -17.50
N PHE A 116 6.41 14.84 -16.25
CA PHE A 116 7.17 15.94 -15.63
C PHE A 116 8.59 16.10 -16.18
N GLN A 117 9.08 15.22 -17.06
CA GLN A 117 10.32 15.50 -17.79
C GLN A 117 10.11 16.53 -18.90
N PHE A 118 8.88 16.69 -19.40
CA PHE A 118 8.57 17.59 -20.51
C PHE A 118 7.79 18.83 -20.08
N GLN A 119 7.35 18.88 -18.82
CA GLN A 119 6.53 19.94 -18.27
C GLN A 119 7.28 20.64 -17.13
N SER A 120 7.17 21.97 -17.07
CA SER A 120 7.78 22.75 -15.99
C SER A 120 7.10 22.44 -14.67
N HIS A 121 7.90 22.17 -13.63
CA HIS A 121 7.40 21.90 -12.29
C HIS A 121 8.33 22.48 -11.21
N PRO A 122 7.83 22.74 -9.98
CA PRO A 122 8.66 23.24 -8.91
C PRO A 122 9.68 22.19 -8.45
N VAL A 123 10.77 22.66 -7.82
CA VAL A 123 11.80 21.79 -7.22
C VAL A 123 11.22 20.86 -6.14
N LEU A 124 10.25 21.36 -5.37
CA LEU A 124 9.45 20.61 -4.40
C LEU A 124 7.97 20.76 -4.77
N PHE A 125 7.27 19.63 -4.83
CA PHE A 125 5.84 19.57 -5.15
C PHE A 125 4.96 20.01 -3.98
N ASN A 126 5.46 19.90 -2.74
CA ASN A 126 4.77 20.42 -1.57
C ASN A 126 4.91 21.96 -1.48
N THR A 127 4.02 22.66 -2.18
CA THR A 127 3.99 24.13 -2.22
C THR A 127 3.73 24.76 -0.85
N ASN A 128 2.95 24.10 0.02
CA ASN A 128 2.67 24.59 1.38
C ASN A 128 3.92 24.57 2.26
N ALA A 129 4.71 23.50 2.18
CA ALA A 129 5.98 23.40 2.91
C ALA A 129 6.99 24.43 2.36
N THR A 130 7.08 24.58 1.04
CA THR A 130 7.92 25.60 0.41
C THR A 130 7.51 27.02 0.81
N ALA A 131 6.20 27.31 0.90
CA ALA A 131 5.69 28.60 1.37
C ALA A 131 6.14 28.91 2.81
N GLN A 132 6.19 27.91 3.68
CA GLN A 132 6.70 28.08 5.05
C GLN A 132 8.20 28.39 5.06
N VAL A 133 9.01 27.80 4.17
CA VAL A 133 10.44 28.12 4.04
C VAL A 133 10.64 29.59 3.70
N TYR A 134 9.81 30.18 2.84
CA TYR A 134 9.91 31.61 2.51
C TYR A 134 9.58 32.55 3.67
N ALA A 135 8.87 32.07 4.69
CA ALA A 135 8.64 32.83 5.92
C ALA A 135 9.83 32.79 6.89
N THR A 136 10.89 32.02 6.57
CA THR A 136 12.10 31.89 7.39
C THR A 136 13.29 32.67 6.80
N PRO A 137 14.40 32.84 7.54
CA PRO A 137 15.63 33.42 7.00
C PRO A 137 16.23 32.66 5.80
N PHE A 138 15.81 31.41 5.56
CA PHE A 138 16.29 30.57 4.46
C PHE A 138 15.67 30.89 3.10
N ALA A 139 14.77 31.88 3.01
CA ALA A 139 14.09 32.28 1.78
C ALA A 139 15.05 32.58 0.61
N GLY A 140 16.16 33.28 0.88
CA GLY A 140 17.16 33.61 -0.14
C GLY A 140 17.91 32.38 -0.67
N GLU A 141 18.21 31.42 0.21
CA GLU A 141 18.84 30.15 -0.15
C GLU A 141 17.88 29.29 -0.99
N MET A 142 16.59 29.25 -0.62
CA MET A 142 15.56 28.52 -1.37
C MET A 142 15.43 29.06 -2.81
N LYS A 143 15.35 30.38 -2.99
CA LYS A 143 15.30 30.99 -4.33
C LYS A 143 16.50 30.64 -5.20
N LYS A 144 17.70 30.56 -4.60
CA LYS A 144 18.92 30.15 -5.31
C LYS A 144 18.83 28.69 -5.75
N ILE A 145 18.36 27.80 -4.88
CA ILE A 145 18.16 26.38 -5.22
C ILE A 145 17.12 26.22 -6.33
N GLU A 146 16.05 27.01 -6.33
CA GLU A 146 15.03 27.00 -7.39
C GLU A 146 15.61 27.47 -8.73
N ALA A 147 16.44 28.51 -8.74
CA ALA A 147 17.13 28.96 -9.94
C ALA A 147 18.11 27.89 -10.47
N ASP A 148 18.91 27.28 -9.58
CA ASP A 148 19.79 26.16 -9.92
C ASP A 148 18.98 24.98 -10.50
N TYR A 149 17.79 24.73 -9.95
CA TYR A 149 16.91 23.65 -10.37
C TYR A 149 16.37 23.85 -11.78
N VAL A 150 15.93 25.07 -12.11
CA VAL A 150 15.48 25.42 -13.47
C VAL A 150 16.58 25.16 -14.50
N LEU A 151 17.83 25.55 -14.18
CA LEU A 151 18.97 25.31 -15.06
C LEU A 151 19.32 23.81 -15.18
N ALA A 152 19.27 23.07 -14.08
CA ALA A 152 19.49 21.62 -14.08
C ALA A 152 18.44 20.88 -14.93
N HIS A 153 17.17 21.25 -14.76
CA HIS A 153 16.05 20.69 -15.50
C HIS A 153 16.15 20.97 -17.00
N GLN A 154 16.50 22.21 -17.40
CA GLN A 154 16.75 22.55 -18.80
C GLN A 154 17.87 21.71 -19.42
N LYS A 155 19.00 21.53 -18.71
CA LYS A 155 20.10 20.67 -19.17
C LYS A 155 19.65 19.22 -19.35
N LYS A 156 18.82 18.71 -18.43
CA LYS A 156 18.26 17.37 -18.54
C LYS A 156 17.34 17.24 -19.75
N ASN A 157 16.49 18.24 -20.02
CA ASN A 157 15.60 18.21 -21.19
C ASN A 157 16.38 18.16 -22.50
N VAL A 158 17.48 18.90 -22.61
CA VAL A 158 18.40 18.81 -23.77
C VAL A 158 19.01 17.41 -23.91
N ALA A 159 19.38 16.77 -22.79
CA ALA A 159 19.88 15.40 -22.82
C ALA A 159 18.79 14.37 -23.23
N ILE A 160 17.54 14.59 -22.80
CA ILE A 160 16.38 13.80 -23.23
C ILE A 160 16.17 13.94 -24.74
N ASP A 161 16.22 15.16 -25.28
CA ASP A 161 16.09 15.40 -26.72
C ASP A 161 17.20 14.69 -27.52
N ALA A 162 18.44 14.68 -27.02
CA ALA A 162 19.53 13.93 -27.64
C ALA A 162 19.27 12.41 -27.64
N VAL A 163 18.72 11.86 -26.54
CA VAL A 163 18.33 10.44 -26.46
C VAL A 163 17.20 10.14 -27.45
N LEU A 164 16.18 11.00 -27.53
CA LEU A 164 15.07 10.86 -28.48
C LEU A 164 15.56 10.86 -29.94
N LEU A 165 16.50 11.74 -30.28
CA LEU A 165 17.12 11.75 -31.61
C LEU A 165 17.88 10.45 -31.90
N GLY A 166 18.64 9.94 -30.93
CA GLY A 166 19.35 8.66 -31.05
C GLY A 166 18.41 7.47 -31.23
N LEU A 167 17.28 7.44 -30.50
CA LEU A 167 16.23 6.44 -30.62
C LEU A 167 15.58 6.46 -32.01
N LYS A 168 15.19 7.64 -32.51
CA LYS A 168 14.58 7.79 -33.85
C LYS A 168 15.53 7.40 -34.98
N ALA A 169 16.82 7.69 -34.81
CA ALA A 169 17.84 7.33 -35.77
C ALA A 169 18.19 5.83 -35.75
N ASN A 170 17.69 5.06 -34.77
CA ASN A 170 18.08 3.66 -34.52
C ASN A 170 19.61 3.46 -34.51
N ASN A 171 20.35 4.44 -33.98
CA ASN A 171 21.81 4.47 -34.03
C ASN A 171 22.42 4.35 -32.63
N GLU A 172 22.83 3.13 -32.28
CA GLU A 172 23.42 2.80 -30.99
C GLU A 172 24.67 3.63 -30.65
N ALA A 173 25.49 3.97 -31.65
CA ALA A 173 26.71 4.76 -31.44
C ALA A 173 26.41 6.20 -30.97
N SER A 174 25.26 6.75 -31.37
CA SER A 174 24.78 8.05 -30.89
C SER A 174 23.99 7.97 -29.59
N LEU A 175 23.36 6.82 -29.33
CA LEU A 175 22.48 6.62 -28.18
C LEU A 175 23.27 6.46 -26.87
N ALA A 176 24.32 5.65 -26.85
CA ALA A 176 25.12 5.40 -25.65
C ALA A 176 25.69 6.67 -24.98
N PRO A 177 26.32 7.62 -25.71
CA PRO A 177 26.79 8.88 -25.11
C PRO A 177 25.63 9.76 -24.65
N ALA A 178 24.52 9.82 -25.40
CA ALA A 178 23.34 10.59 -25.01
C ALA A 178 22.71 10.06 -23.69
N VAL A 179 22.62 8.73 -23.54
CA VAL A 179 22.12 8.09 -22.30
C VAL A 179 23.06 8.39 -21.12
N THR A 180 24.37 8.39 -21.35
CA THR A 180 25.35 8.74 -20.32
C THR A 180 25.18 10.19 -19.86
N GLN A 181 24.98 11.11 -20.81
CA GLN A 181 24.70 12.51 -20.52
C GLN A 181 23.37 12.70 -19.79
N LEU A 182 22.32 11.96 -20.17
CA LEU A 182 21.03 11.96 -19.49
C LEU A 182 21.17 11.52 -18.03
N LYS A 183 21.88 10.41 -17.77
CA LYS A 183 22.12 9.93 -16.40
C LYS A 183 22.89 10.94 -15.55
N ALA A 184 23.89 11.61 -16.14
CA ALA A 184 24.64 12.65 -15.45
C ALA A 184 23.77 13.88 -15.14
N ALA A 185 22.92 14.30 -16.08
CA ALA A 185 22.00 15.41 -15.89
C ALA A 185 20.92 15.09 -14.82
N ASP A 186 20.36 13.87 -14.85
CA ASP A 186 19.40 13.41 -13.84
C ASP A 186 20.03 13.37 -12.44
N ALA A 187 21.25 12.81 -12.31
CA ALA A 187 21.97 12.79 -11.04
C ALA A 187 22.22 14.21 -10.50
N HIS A 188 22.55 15.16 -11.38
CA HIS A 188 22.72 16.57 -10.98
C HIS A 188 21.42 17.21 -10.50
N GLU A 189 20.31 17.00 -11.22
CA GLU A 189 19.00 17.52 -10.83
C GLU A 189 18.52 16.92 -9.50
N ILE A 190 18.70 15.61 -9.30
CA ILE A 190 18.42 14.93 -8.02
C ILE A 190 19.21 15.59 -6.89
N ALA A 191 20.51 15.86 -7.10
CA ALA A 191 21.32 16.54 -6.10
C ALA A 191 20.82 17.96 -5.77
N VAL A 192 20.34 18.73 -6.75
CA VAL A 192 19.70 20.04 -6.50
C VAL A 192 18.41 19.88 -5.70
N ARG A 193 17.56 18.91 -6.05
CA ARG A 193 16.33 18.63 -5.31
C ARG A 193 16.59 18.16 -3.88
N ASP A 194 17.64 17.38 -3.65
CA ASP A 194 18.02 16.94 -2.31
C ASP A 194 18.57 18.10 -1.46
N ARG A 195 19.27 19.07 -2.06
CA ARG A 195 19.58 20.36 -1.39
C ARG A 195 18.30 21.06 -0.94
N ALA A 196 17.27 21.14 -1.79
CA ALA A 196 15.98 21.73 -1.43
C ALA A 196 15.30 20.99 -0.26
N LYS A 197 15.27 19.65 -0.30
CA LYS A 197 14.70 18.82 0.78
C LYS A 197 15.44 19.02 2.10
N ASN A 198 16.77 19.09 2.06
CA ASN A 198 17.59 19.30 3.25
C ASN A 198 17.39 20.70 3.83
N LEU A 199 17.27 21.72 2.97
CA LEU A 199 16.93 23.07 3.40
C LEU A 199 15.54 23.12 4.05
N LEU A 200 14.55 22.45 3.45
CA LEU A 200 13.20 22.35 4.01
C LEU A 200 13.23 21.72 5.41
N LYS A 201 13.93 20.59 5.60
CA LYS A 201 14.07 19.94 6.91
C LYS A 201 14.73 20.86 7.95
N LYS A 202 15.67 21.71 7.53
CA LYS A 202 16.36 22.67 8.41
C LYS A 202 15.47 23.87 8.75
N ALA A 203 14.74 24.39 7.78
CA ALA A 203 13.89 25.58 7.93
C ALA A 203 12.56 25.29 8.62
N VAL A 204 11.98 24.11 8.38
CA VAL A 204 10.67 23.70 8.88
C VAL A 204 10.73 22.24 9.38
N PRO A 205 11.33 21.99 10.57
CA PRO A 205 11.51 20.63 11.09
C PRO A 205 10.19 19.88 11.32
N GLU A 206 9.11 20.60 11.58
CA GLU A 206 7.76 20.04 11.81
C GLU A 206 7.08 19.53 10.52
N SER A 207 7.62 19.86 9.34
CA SER A 207 7.07 19.40 8.06
C SER A 207 7.45 17.93 7.80
N LYS A 208 6.62 17.00 8.29
CA LYS A 208 6.85 15.54 8.18
C LYS A 208 6.36 14.89 6.88
N SER A 209 5.68 15.61 5.99
CA SER A 209 5.12 15.02 4.78
C SER A 209 6.18 14.76 3.69
N LYS A 210 6.11 13.62 3.01
CA LYS A 210 7.00 13.28 1.89
C LYS A 210 6.60 14.04 0.63
N ASP A 211 7.56 14.70 0.00
CA ASP A 211 7.33 15.49 -1.22
C ASP A 211 6.81 14.65 -2.41
N SER A 212 7.16 13.35 -2.46
CA SER A 212 6.67 12.40 -3.46
C SER A 212 5.15 12.30 -3.51
N ASP A 213 4.49 12.47 -2.37
CA ASP A 213 3.04 12.28 -2.25
C ASP A 213 2.27 13.40 -2.97
N TYR A 214 2.93 14.55 -3.18
CA TYR A 214 2.37 15.71 -3.86
C TYR A 214 2.58 15.68 -5.38
N VAL A 215 3.39 14.78 -5.93
CA VAL A 215 3.66 14.70 -7.37
C VAL A 215 2.37 14.42 -8.14
N PHE A 216 1.66 13.37 -7.76
CA PHE A 216 0.40 12.99 -8.41
C PHE A 216 -0.71 14.02 -8.15
N LEU A 217 -0.75 14.59 -6.94
CA LEU A 217 -1.70 15.67 -6.62
C LEU A 217 -1.46 16.90 -7.48
N THR A 218 -0.21 17.29 -7.69
CA THR A 218 0.15 18.43 -8.55
C THR A 218 -0.25 18.18 -10.00
N PHE A 219 -0.06 16.95 -10.50
CA PHE A 219 -0.56 16.56 -11.82
C PHE A 219 -2.08 16.74 -11.91
N ILE A 220 -2.83 16.20 -10.95
CA ILE A 220 -4.30 16.32 -10.91
C ILE A 220 -4.74 17.78 -10.87
N MET A 221 -4.16 18.58 -9.98
CA MET A 221 -4.66 19.93 -9.71
C MET A 221 -4.30 20.93 -10.82
N ASN A 222 -3.17 20.76 -11.50
CA ASN A 222 -2.65 21.75 -12.44
C ASN A 222 -2.82 21.37 -13.92
N TYR A 223 -2.98 20.08 -14.23
CA TYR A 223 -2.98 19.62 -15.63
C TYR A 223 -4.28 18.94 -16.05
N LEU A 224 -5.21 18.67 -15.13
CA LEU A 224 -6.52 18.13 -15.47
C LEU A 224 -7.58 19.22 -15.64
N PRO A 225 -8.52 19.05 -16.58
CA PRO A 225 -9.66 19.93 -16.71
C PRO A 225 -10.51 19.98 -15.43
N VAL A 226 -11.09 21.14 -15.13
CA VAL A 226 -11.86 21.39 -13.89
C VAL A 226 -12.96 20.35 -13.61
N GLY A 227 -13.65 19.85 -14.65
CA GLY A 227 -14.66 18.79 -14.49
C GLY A 227 -14.07 17.42 -14.15
N MET A 228 -12.87 17.11 -14.66
CA MET A 228 -12.18 15.85 -14.40
C MET A 228 -11.61 15.79 -12.99
N ILE A 229 -11.14 16.93 -12.45
CA ILE A 229 -10.70 17.01 -11.05
C ILE A 229 -11.85 16.61 -10.12
N GLY A 230 -13.05 17.18 -10.33
CA GLY A 230 -14.24 16.83 -9.57
C GLY A 230 -14.61 15.35 -9.70
N LEU A 231 -14.55 14.80 -10.91
CA LEU A 231 -14.81 13.38 -11.15
C LEU A 231 -13.80 12.47 -10.41
N LEU A 232 -12.50 12.78 -10.47
CA LEU A 232 -11.47 12.01 -9.77
C LEU A 232 -11.63 12.07 -8.25
N LEU A 233 -11.95 13.24 -7.70
CA LEU A 233 -12.25 13.36 -6.27
C LEU A 233 -13.46 12.50 -5.89
N ALA A 234 -14.53 12.52 -6.70
CA ALA A 234 -15.69 11.64 -6.50
C ALA A 234 -15.32 10.14 -6.55
N VAL A 235 -14.44 9.74 -7.49
CA VAL A 235 -13.89 8.37 -7.57
C VAL A 235 -13.13 8.00 -6.30
N ILE A 236 -12.26 8.88 -5.81
CA ILE A 236 -11.45 8.66 -4.60
C ILE A 236 -12.36 8.50 -3.38
N PHE A 237 -13.33 9.39 -3.19
CA PHE A 237 -14.29 9.30 -2.08
C PHE A 237 -15.16 8.04 -2.20
N SER A 238 -15.63 7.68 -3.39
CA SER A 238 -16.40 6.45 -3.63
C SER A 238 -15.60 5.20 -3.26
N ALA A 239 -14.32 5.14 -3.66
CA ALA A 239 -13.43 4.04 -3.33
C ALA A 239 -13.18 3.94 -1.81
N ALA A 240 -12.88 5.07 -1.17
CA ALA A 240 -12.66 5.13 0.28
C ALA A 240 -13.92 4.69 1.06
N MET A 241 -15.08 5.26 0.73
CA MET A 241 -16.35 4.93 1.39
C MET A 241 -16.71 3.45 1.26
N SER A 242 -16.49 2.84 0.09
CA SER A 242 -16.77 1.42 -0.12
C SER A 242 -15.91 0.51 0.76
N SER A 243 -14.63 0.85 0.94
CA SER A 243 -13.73 0.09 1.83
C SER A 243 -14.10 0.31 3.30
N THR A 244 -14.25 1.56 3.73
CA THR A 244 -14.55 1.91 5.12
C THR A 244 -15.88 1.32 5.59
N ALA A 245 -16.91 1.34 4.74
CA ALA A 245 -18.20 0.73 5.08
C ALA A 245 -18.07 -0.78 5.33
N GLY A 246 -17.27 -1.48 4.51
CA GLY A 246 -17.00 -2.91 4.69
C GLY A 246 -16.31 -3.22 6.01
N GLU A 247 -15.25 -2.48 6.33
CA GLU A 247 -14.48 -2.68 7.57
C GLU A 247 -15.30 -2.36 8.82
N LEU A 248 -16.04 -1.24 8.83
CA LEU A 248 -16.91 -0.87 9.95
C LEU A 248 -18.03 -1.90 10.15
N ASN A 249 -18.57 -2.46 9.08
CA ASN A 249 -19.56 -3.53 9.16
C ASN A 249 -18.95 -4.82 9.73
N ALA A 250 -17.74 -5.19 9.29
CA ALA A 250 -17.04 -6.36 9.80
C ALA A 250 -16.76 -6.24 11.31
N LEU A 251 -16.21 -5.11 11.75
CA LEU A 251 -15.94 -4.82 13.17
C LEU A 251 -17.22 -4.83 14.02
N ALA A 252 -18.29 -4.20 13.53
CA ALA A 252 -19.57 -4.19 14.23
C ALA A 252 -20.18 -5.60 14.33
N ALA A 253 -20.12 -6.39 13.26
CA ALA A 253 -20.64 -7.75 13.23
C ALA A 253 -19.88 -8.68 14.18
N THR A 254 -18.54 -8.68 14.17
CA THR A 254 -17.73 -9.49 15.08
C THR A 254 -17.95 -9.08 16.53
N THR A 255 -17.95 -7.78 16.81
CA THR A 255 -18.22 -7.28 18.16
C THR A 255 -19.62 -7.66 18.64
N THR A 256 -20.63 -7.61 17.76
CA THR A 256 -22.02 -7.93 18.11
C THR A 256 -22.22 -9.42 18.34
N ILE A 257 -21.73 -10.27 17.45
CA ILE A 257 -22.01 -11.71 17.47
C ILE A 257 -21.04 -12.44 18.40
N ASP A 258 -19.74 -12.17 18.28
CA ASP A 258 -18.71 -12.97 18.95
C ASP A 258 -18.47 -12.54 20.39
N PHE A 259 -18.70 -11.27 20.71
CA PHE A 259 -18.54 -10.72 22.05
C PHE A 259 -19.87 -10.40 22.71
N TYR A 260 -20.66 -9.47 22.16
CA TYR A 260 -21.84 -8.95 22.82
C TYR A 260 -22.94 -10.02 23.01
N LYS A 261 -23.33 -10.71 21.94
CA LYS A 261 -24.31 -11.80 21.99
C LYS A 261 -23.78 -12.98 22.80
N ARG A 262 -22.53 -13.38 22.58
CA ARG A 262 -21.94 -14.57 23.22
C ARG A 262 -21.70 -14.40 24.72
N LEU A 263 -21.23 -13.23 25.18
CA LEU A 263 -20.75 -13.02 26.55
C LEU A 263 -21.72 -12.20 27.41
N ILE A 264 -22.40 -11.20 26.83
CA ILE A 264 -23.17 -10.21 27.60
C ILE A 264 -24.66 -10.52 27.57
N LYS A 265 -25.27 -10.60 26.38
CA LYS A 265 -26.71 -10.81 26.23
C LYS A 265 -26.99 -11.92 25.22
N LYS A 266 -27.12 -13.14 25.73
CA LYS A 266 -27.28 -14.39 24.93
C LYS A 266 -28.66 -14.53 24.28
N ASN A 267 -29.71 -14.11 24.98
CA ASN A 267 -31.12 -14.34 24.59
C ASN A 267 -31.84 -13.04 24.21
N GLY A 268 -31.17 -12.13 23.50
CA GLY A 268 -31.81 -10.96 22.89
C GLY A 268 -32.61 -11.30 21.64
N SER A 269 -33.65 -10.52 21.35
CA SER A 269 -34.37 -10.58 20.06
C SER A 269 -33.50 -10.08 18.90
N ASP A 270 -33.79 -10.46 17.66
CA ASP A 270 -33.07 -9.96 16.47
C ASP A 270 -33.08 -8.43 16.34
N ARG A 271 -34.22 -7.79 16.69
CA ARG A 271 -34.33 -6.32 16.71
C ARG A 271 -33.37 -5.67 17.71
N HIS A 272 -33.08 -6.36 18.82
CA HIS A 272 -32.09 -5.91 19.81
C HIS A 272 -30.68 -6.00 19.23
N TYR A 273 -30.30 -7.13 18.62
CA TYR A 273 -28.97 -7.28 18.01
C TYR A 273 -28.76 -6.34 16.83
N LEU A 274 -29.79 -6.07 16.03
CA LEU A 274 -29.71 -5.08 14.95
C LEU A 274 -29.42 -3.67 15.50
N ARG A 275 -30.10 -3.28 16.59
CA ARG A 275 -29.83 -1.99 17.26
C ARG A 275 -28.43 -1.96 17.86
N ALA A 276 -27.99 -3.04 18.51
CA ALA A 276 -26.65 -3.14 19.07
C ALA A 276 -25.57 -3.02 17.98
N SER A 277 -25.75 -3.72 16.85
CA SER A 277 -24.86 -3.64 15.70
C SER A 277 -24.75 -2.21 15.16
N LYS A 278 -25.87 -1.51 14.95
CA LYS A 278 -25.86 -0.10 14.51
C LYS A 278 -25.12 0.84 15.47
N LEU A 279 -25.32 0.66 16.78
CA LEU A 279 -24.62 1.45 17.80
C LEU A 279 -23.12 1.15 17.82
N LEU A 280 -22.74 -0.13 17.68
CA LEU A 280 -21.34 -0.55 17.60
C LEU A 280 -20.68 -0.06 16.31
N THR A 281 -21.38 -0.04 15.18
CA THR A 281 -20.88 0.59 13.94
C THR A 281 -20.55 2.06 14.15
N ALA A 282 -21.45 2.82 14.80
CA ALA A 282 -21.20 4.22 15.12
C ALA A 282 -20.01 4.38 16.09
N GLY A 283 -19.90 3.51 17.10
CA GLY A 283 -18.77 3.49 18.04
C GLY A 283 -17.43 3.23 17.35
N TRP A 284 -17.34 2.21 16.49
CA TRP A 284 -16.15 1.95 15.69
C TRP A 284 -15.83 3.09 14.72
N GLY A 285 -16.84 3.75 14.16
CA GLY A 285 -16.66 4.96 13.36
C GLY A 285 -16.02 6.10 14.16
N ALA A 286 -16.46 6.33 15.40
CA ALA A 286 -15.85 7.35 16.27
C ALA A 286 -14.40 7.02 16.64
N ILE A 287 -14.08 5.74 16.89
CA ILE A 287 -12.70 5.28 17.11
C ILE A 287 -11.85 5.50 15.85
N ALA A 288 -12.37 5.14 14.67
CA ALA A 288 -11.67 5.34 13.41
C ALA A 288 -11.40 6.82 13.11
N ILE A 289 -12.35 7.72 13.37
CA ILE A 289 -12.15 9.17 13.26
C ILE A 289 -11.08 9.65 14.24
N THR A 290 -11.12 9.17 15.48
CA THR A 290 -10.10 9.51 16.50
C THR A 290 -8.71 9.10 16.03
N PHE A 291 -8.55 7.89 15.51
CA PHE A 291 -7.28 7.43 14.94
C PHE A 291 -6.86 8.27 13.72
N ALA A 292 -7.80 8.63 12.83
CA ALA A 292 -7.53 9.44 11.66
C ALA A 292 -6.95 10.82 12.01
N LEU A 293 -7.32 11.42 13.14
CA LEU A 293 -6.75 12.69 13.61
C LEU A 293 -5.24 12.59 13.91
N PHE A 294 -4.75 11.41 14.30
CA PHE A 294 -3.34 11.15 14.60
C PHE A 294 -2.58 10.48 13.44
N ALA A 295 -3.24 10.14 12.35
CA ALA A 295 -2.64 9.42 11.22
C ALA A 295 -1.47 10.19 10.58
N HIS A 296 -1.45 11.52 10.67
CA HIS A 296 -0.37 12.38 10.17
C HIS A 296 0.98 12.16 10.89
N LEU A 297 1.00 11.48 12.03
CA LEU A 297 2.23 11.14 12.77
C LEU A 297 2.98 9.96 12.13
N VAL A 298 2.34 9.23 11.21
CA VAL A 298 2.91 8.05 10.55
C VAL A 298 3.53 8.45 9.22
N GLU A 299 4.80 8.09 8.99
CA GLU A 299 5.54 8.46 7.78
C GLU A 299 5.01 7.84 6.48
N ASN A 300 4.42 6.64 6.58
CA ASN A 300 3.83 5.94 5.45
C ASN A 300 2.66 5.07 5.95
N LEU A 301 1.44 5.51 5.65
CA LEU A 301 0.22 4.82 6.08
C LEU A 301 0.08 3.42 5.47
N ILE A 302 0.48 3.24 4.20
CA ILE A 302 0.41 1.93 3.53
C ILE A 302 1.35 0.94 4.22
N GLU A 303 2.57 1.40 4.52
CA GLU A 303 3.57 0.58 5.21
C GLU A 303 3.12 0.24 6.63
N ALA A 304 2.60 1.20 7.40
CA ALA A 304 2.12 0.97 8.75
C ALA A 304 0.97 -0.07 8.82
N VAL A 305 0.01 0.02 7.90
CA VAL A 305 -1.09 -0.96 7.81
C VAL A 305 -0.55 -2.35 7.45
N ASN A 306 0.42 -2.44 6.54
CA ASN A 306 1.04 -3.71 6.16
C ASN A 306 1.88 -4.33 7.28
N ILE A 307 2.58 -3.51 8.07
CA ILE A 307 3.31 -3.95 9.26
C ILE A 307 2.31 -4.51 10.28
N LEU A 308 1.27 -3.74 10.61
CA LEU A 308 0.25 -4.16 11.57
C LEU A 308 -0.41 -5.47 11.13
N GLY A 309 -0.81 -5.55 9.85
CA GLY A 309 -1.33 -6.78 9.28
C GLY A 309 -0.35 -7.94 9.43
N SER A 310 0.92 -7.75 9.10
CA SER A 310 1.90 -8.84 9.11
C SER A 310 2.23 -9.39 10.51
N ILE A 311 2.08 -8.56 11.55
CA ILE A 311 2.27 -8.97 12.96
C ILE A 311 1.16 -9.93 13.43
N PHE A 312 -0.07 -9.82 12.89
CA PHE A 312 -1.23 -10.57 13.37
C PHE A 312 -1.75 -11.61 12.37
N TYR A 313 -1.69 -11.35 11.07
CA TYR A 313 -2.28 -12.24 10.06
C TYR A 313 -1.63 -13.61 9.99
N GLY A 314 -0.32 -13.70 10.21
CA GLY A 314 0.39 -14.98 10.23
C GLY A 314 -0.15 -15.93 11.30
N THR A 315 -0.33 -15.44 12.52
CA THR A 315 -0.80 -16.27 13.65
C THR A 315 -2.26 -16.69 13.45
N ILE A 316 -3.13 -15.79 12.96
CA ILE A 316 -4.52 -16.11 12.62
C ILE A 316 -4.57 -17.20 11.55
N LEU A 317 -3.81 -17.05 10.45
CA LEU A 317 -3.73 -18.06 9.41
C LEU A 317 -3.30 -19.42 9.97
N GLY A 318 -2.29 -19.43 10.84
CA GLY A 318 -1.82 -20.63 11.52
C GLY A 318 -2.93 -21.37 12.27
N ILE A 319 -3.81 -20.67 12.98
CA ILE A 319 -4.96 -21.27 13.68
C ILE A 319 -5.89 -21.99 12.69
N PHE A 320 -6.21 -21.34 11.57
CA PHE A 320 -7.06 -21.92 10.53
C PHE A 320 -6.41 -23.11 9.85
N LEU A 321 -5.11 -23.05 9.53
CA LEU A 321 -4.38 -24.17 8.93
C LEU A 321 -4.31 -25.38 9.88
N VAL A 322 -4.10 -25.15 11.18
CA VAL A 322 -4.20 -26.22 12.20
C VAL A 322 -5.60 -26.85 12.15
N ALA A 323 -6.66 -26.03 12.15
CA ALA A 323 -8.04 -26.51 12.14
C ALA A 323 -8.39 -27.33 10.88
N PHE A 324 -7.91 -26.93 9.70
CA PHE A 324 -8.21 -27.62 8.44
C PHE A 324 -7.33 -28.85 8.19
N PHE A 325 -6.02 -28.74 8.40
CA PHE A 325 -5.05 -29.74 7.98
C PHE A 325 -4.55 -30.63 9.12
N LEU A 326 -4.50 -30.13 10.35
CA LEU A 326 -3.99 -30.86 11.51
C LEU A 326 -5.15 -31.38 12.37
N LYS A 327 -6.02 -32.21 11.79
CA LYS A 327 -7.25 -32.76 12.43
C LYS A 327 -7.03 -33.47 13.78
N ARG A 328 -5.79 -33.86 14.10
CA ARG A 328 -5.42 -34.49 15.37
C ARG A 328 -5.21 -33.48 16.50
N VAL A 329 -4.97 -32.22 16.17
CA VAL A 329 -4.67 -31.15 17.12
C VAL A 329 -5.96 -30.54 17.65
N LYS A 330 -6.05 -30.39 18.97
CA LYS A 330 -7.25 -29.89 19.65
C LYS A 330 -7.20 -28.37 19.87
N GLY A 331 -8.35 -27.81 20.24
CA GLY A 331 -8.51 -26.35 20.46
C GLY A 331 -7.61 -25.79 21.57
N ARG A 332 -7.40 -26.52 22.67
CA ARG A 332 -6.55 -26.05 23.79
C ARG A 332 -5.07 -25.91 23.39
N PRO A 333 -4.40 -26.92 22.81
CA PRO A 333 -3.05 -26.75 22.23
C PRO A 333 -2.97 -25.60 21.24
N THR A 334 -3.94 -25.49 20.34
CA THR A 334 -3.97 -24.42 19.32
C THR A 334 -4.04 -23.03 19.95
N PHE A 335 -4.85 -22.85 21.00
CA PHE A 335 -4.97 -21.58 21.71
C PHE A 335 -3.66 -21.13 22.36
N PHE A 336 -2.99 -22.03 23.09
CA PHE A 336 -1.69 -21.70 23.71
C PHE A 336 -0.59 -21.51 22.66
N ALA A 337 -0.58 -22.31 21.59
CA ALA A 337 0.33 -22.13 20.47
C ALA A 337 0.17 -20.73 19.83
N ALA A 338 -1.07 -20.28 19.62
CA ALA A 338 -1.37 -18.95 19.11
C ALA A 338 -0.85 -17.83 20.02
N LEU A 339 -1.07 -17.93 21.33
CA LEU A 339 -0.57 -16.93 22.29
C LEU A 339 0.96 -16.86 22.31
N ILE A 340 1.63 -18.01 22.33
CA ILE A 340 3.10 -18.09 22.34
C ILE A 340 3.66 -17.54 21.01
N ALA A 341 3.10 -17.95 19.87
CA ALA A 341 3.51 -17.48 18.56
C ALA A 341 3.30 -15.96 18.40
N GLN A 342 2.15 -15.44 18.83
CA GLN A 342 1.87 -13.99 18.78
C GLN A 342 2.85 -13.20 19.65
N THR A 343 3.15 -13.69 20.85
CA THR A 343 4.12 -13.06 21.74
C THR A 343 5.51 -13.08 21.11
N ALA A 344 5.92 -14.20 20.52
CA ALA A 344 7.21 -14.31 19.83
C ALA A 344 7.31 -13.34 18.65
N VAL A 345 6.27 -13.21 17.81
CA VAL A 345 6.25 -12.26 16.69
C VAL A 345 6.34 -10.82 17.19
N ILE A 346 5.62 -10.45 18.25
CA ILE A 346 5.69 -9.11 18.84
C ILE A 346 7.10 -8.83 19.38
N VAL A 347 7.72 -9.78 20.08
CA VAL A 347 9.10 -9.64 20.59
C VAL A 347 10.10 -9.51 19.45
N LEU A 348 9.94 -10.29 18.37
CA LEU A 348 10.79 -10.17 17.18
C LEU A 348 10.64 -8.79 16.53
N TYR A 349 9.42 -8.28 16.41
CA TYR A 349 9.19 -6.96 15.83
C TYR A 349 9.75 -5.82 16.70
N VAL A 350 9.52 -5.84 18.02
CA VAL A 350 9.93 -4.76 18.91
C VAL A 350 11.42 -4.81 19.26
N GLY A 351 11.98 -6.01 19.43
CA GLY A 351 13.37 -6.21 19.86
C GLY A 351 14.37 -6.43 18.73
N TYR A 352 13.91 -6.84 17.54
CA TYR A 352 14.75 -7.32 16.44
C TYR A 352 14.23 -6.90 15.05
N SER A 353 13.59 -5.72 14.95
CA SER A 353 13.04 -5.20 13.70
C SER A 353 14.05 -5.13 12.55
N ASP A 354 15.34 -4.96 12.87
CA ASP A 354 16.42 -4.77 11.90
C ASP A 354 16.95 -6.11 11.35
N LEU A 355 16.45 -7.24 11.85
CA LEU A 355 16.87 -8.58 11.38
C LEU A 355 15.93 -9.15 10.32
N VAL A 356 14.65 -8.77 10.36
CA VAL A 356 13.60 -9.42 9.59
C VAL A 356 12.57 -8.39 9.12
N ALA A 357 12.43 -8.25 7.82
CA ALA A 357 11.41 -7.46 7.17
C ALA A 357 10.01 -7.93 7.54
N TYR A 358 9.09 -6.98 7.70
CA TYR A 358 7.78 -7.24 8.29
C TYR A 358 6.95 -8.30 7.55
N LEU A 359 7.11 -8.46 6.23
CA LEU A 359 6.38 -9.46 5.44
C LEU A 359 6.63 -10.89 5.91
N TRP A 360 7.83 -11.18 6.41
CA TRP A 360 8.22 -12.50 6.90
C TRP A 360 7.50 -12.90 8.19
N TYR A 361 7.00 -11.93 8.98
CA TYR A 361 6.22 -12.23 10.18
C TYR A 361 4.95 -13.03 9.89
N ASN A 362 4.39 -12.92 8.68
CA ASN A 362 3.26 -13.75 8.27
C ASN A 362 3.65 -15.24 8.22
N VAL A 363 4.81 -15.55 7.63
CA VAL A 363 5.31 -16.92 7.50
C VAL A 363 5.74 -17.45 8.88
N ILE A 364 6.51 -16.65 9.62
CA ILE A 364 7.00 -17.00 10.96
C ILE A 364 5.83 -17.25 11.90
N GLY A 365 4.86 -16.32 11.99
CA GLY A 365 3.69 -16.46 12.84
C GLY A 365 2.88 -17.71 12.51
N CYS A 366 2.62 -17.96 11.22
CA CYS A 366 1.89 -19.14 10.79
C CYS A 366 2.63 -20.45 11.13
N GLY A 367 3.93 -20.51 10.80
CA GLY A 367 4.77 -21.66 11.08
C GLY A 367 4.89 -21.96 12.57
N LEU A 368 5.09 -20.91 13.39
CA LEU A 368 5.15 -21.05 14.85
C LEU A 368 3.86 -21.62 15.43
N VAL A 369 2.68 -21.14 15.01
CA VAL A 369 1.41 -21.69 15.48
C VAL A 369 1.30 -23.17 15.12
N MET A 370 1.57 -23.55 13.87
CA MET A 370 1.46 -24.94 13.44
C MET A 370 2.42 -25.87 14.20
N LEU A 371 3.69 -25.46 14.33
CA LEU A 371 4.71 -26.25 15.03
C LEU A 371 4.41 -26.36 16.53
N LEU A 372 4.13 -25.24 17.20
CA LEU A 372 3.83 -25.24 18.63
C LEU A 372 2.54 -26.00 18.93
N ALA A 373 1.53 -25.92 18.06
CA ALA A 373 0.29 -26.66 18.26
C ALA A 373 0.50 -28.18 18.17
N LEU A 374 1.37 -28.65 17.26
CA LEU A 374 1.76 -30.07 17.20
C LEU A 374 2.52 -30.50 18.46
N LEU A 375 3.49 -29.72 18.91
CA LEU A 375 4.29 -30.03 20.10
C LEU A 375 3.44 -30.02 21.37
N LEU A 376 2.62 -28.99 21.56
CA LEU A 376 1.74 -28.87 22.72
C LEU A 376 0.66 -29.94 22.75
N ASN A 377 0.21 -30.44 21.59
CA ASN A 377 -0.75 -31.54 21.53
C ASN A 377 -0.19 -32.86 22.09
N LEU A 378 1.13 -33.03 22.14
CA LEU A 378 1.75 -34.20 22.78
C LEU A 378 1.78 -34.09 24.30
N VAL A 379 1.75 -32.88 24.84
CA VAL A 379 1.96 -32.60 26.27
C VAL A 379 0.66 -32.29 27.00
N ILE A 380 -0.29 -31.63 26.34
CA ILE A 380 -1.57 -31.23 26.94
C ILE A 380 -2.55 -32.40 26.82
N PRO A 381 -2.91 -33.08 27.92
CA PRO A 381 -3.84 -34.20 27.88
C PRO A 381 -5.24 -33.75 27.44
N ASP A 382 -5.91 -34.64 26.71
CA ASP A 382 -7.30 -34.47 26.31
C ASP A 382 -8.18 -34.41 27.56
N LYS A 383 -8.63 -33.21 27.94
CA LYS A 383 -9.81 -33.12 28.81
C LYS A 383 -11.01 -33.40 27.92
N HIS A 384 -11.57 -34.61 28.06
CA HIS A 384 -12.89 -34.94 27.54
C HIS A 384 -13.88 -33.85 27.96
N VAL A 385 -14.30 -33.03 27.01
CA VAL A 385 -15.46 -32.17 27.17
C VAL A 385 -16.65 -33.05 26.80
N PRO A 386 -17.60 -33.33 27.71
CA PRO A 386 -18.81 -34.07 27.36
C PRO A 386 -19.46 -33.34 26.20
N SER A 387 -19.79 -34.06 25.13
CA SER A 387 -20.57 -33.51 24.01
C SER A 387 -21.82 -32.85 24.58
N GLU A 388 -22.00 -31.54 24.35
CA GLU A 388 -23.31 -30.93 24.52
C GLU A 388 -24.25 -31.72 23.62
N SER A 389 -25.21 -32.40 24.25
CA SER A 389 -26.28 -33.11 23.57
C SER A 389 -26.96 -32.16 22.61
N THR A 390 -26.81 -32.44 21.31
CA THR A 390 -27.66 -31.90 20.26
C THR A 390 -29.11 -32.26 20.58
N ASN A 391 -29.90 -31.27 20.97
CA ASN A 391 -31.35 -31.27 20.83
C ASN A 391 -31.72 -30.46 19.58
#